data_AF-A0A3P6T0F1-F1
#
_entry.id   AF-A0A3P6T0F1-F1
#
_cell.length_a   1.000
_cell.length_b   1.000
_cell.length_c   1.000
_cell.angle_alpha   90.00
_cell.angle_beta   90.00
_cell.angle_gamma   90.00
#
_symmetry.space_group_name_H-M   'P 1'
#
loop_
_entity.id
_entity.type
_entity.pdbx_description
1 polymer ?
#
loop_
_entity_poly.entity_id
_entity_poly.type
_entity_poly.pdbx_seq_one_letter_code
_entity_poly.pdbx_strand_id
1 'polypeptide(L)'
;MNNLKVHVGILHWTARNYSQFWGRTLEDGIRHRLGTLFPERSVQNMNEMIVKPRELPTVFDARQKWPDFIHSIQDQGDCASSWAQSTAATSADRLALITDGRQNVILSVQQLLSCNQHRQKGCEGGYLDRAWWYIRKFGVVSEECYPYISGITRKPEICQIQKSKHASERKCPSGYSDSRVYRTTPSYRVSSKEKDIMSEILTNGPVQATFLVHGDFFMYSGGVYKHLPTVEEEANGYHSVRLLGWGEDHSTGLPVKYWIAANSWGSNWGENGTFRILRGENHCEIESFVIGAWGKGFKRRRRLRNFVDGWERGGAALTVYFKGQKVLDVWGGYADGQAARKWQADTISATFSCLKRVMALCVALLVERRLANYDDPIVKHWPDFGKSGKANITIKMLLSHTAGLIYLDKPIGMEIAGNHRAMRKIIENEQPKWLSERETGCYGSLYYWLIDQLIRHIDKQKRGVQQYFRDEIASKFGIDYSIGLTMTEEHRVARIVMPSWRDIFDEIYQTPYLLQTLLFQFFTLKESVMYKVMHNLNWLDPFAPLQINNPNFHHLLYHGFGNARSLAKIFHTVTHFYDHSSFGCQQITQDDRNELTIAYVTNAIKVGTYEQCRTYRRLKRAIYGIVKEANKI
;
A
#
# COMPACT_ATOMS: atom_id res chain seq x y z
N MET A 1 -37.50 -11.06 29.48
CA MET A 1 -36.40 -11.68 30.25
C MET A 1 -35.78 -10.59 31.10
N ASN A 2 -35.81 -10.71 32.43
CA ASN A 2 -35.26 -9.72 33.34
C ASN A 2 -33.75 -9.95 33.48
N ASN A 3 -32.92 -9.01 33.04
CA ASN A 3 -31.48 -9.02 33.32
C ASN A 3 -31.29 -8.64 34.79
N LEU A 4 -30.53 -9.43 35.54
CA LEU A 4 -30.21 -9.15 36.94
C LEU A 4 -28.96 -8.27 36.97
N LYS A 5 -29.06 -7.06 37.55
CA LYS A 5 -27.90 -6.18 37.73
C LYS A 5 -27.08 -6.68 38.91
N VAL A 6 -25.81 -6.98 38.66
CA VAL A 6 -24.86 -7.42 39.67
C VAL A 6 -23.99 -6.22 40.06
N HIS A 7 -24.04 -5.83 41.33
CA HIS A 7 -23.32 -4.68 41.86
C HIS A 7 -22.12 -5.16 42.69
N VAL A 8 -20.90 -4.82 42.26
CA VAL A 8 -19.65 -5.13 43.00
C VAL A 8 -18.84 -3.85 43.17
N GLY A 9 -19.12 -3.11 44.24
CA GLY A 9 -18.54 -1.77 44.42
C GLY A 9 -18.93 -0.82 43.27
N ILE A 10 -17.94 -0.21 42.61
CA ILE A 10 -18.11 0.70 41.46
C ILE A 10 -18.27 -0.01 40.11
N LEU A 11 -18.33 -1.35 40.10
CA LEU A 11 -18.45 -2.15 38.89
C LEU A 11 -19.89 -2.64 38.71
N HIS A 12 -20.38 -2.51 37.48
CA HIS A 12 -21.69 -2.98 37.08
C HIS A 12 -21.52 -3.94 35.91
N TRP A 13 -21.88 -5.19 36.14
CA TRP A 13 -22.13 -6.15 35.07
C TRP A 13 -23.52 -6.75 35.28
N THR A 14 -24.07 -7.30 34.21
CA THR A 14 -25.43 -7.83 34.19
C THR A 14 -25.38 -9.32 33.95
N ALA A 15 -26.19 -10.06 34.69
CA ALA A 15 -26.37 -11.49 34.52
C ALA A 15 -27.70 -11.79 33.82
N ARG A 16 -27.72 -12.81 32.96
CA ARG A 16 -28.96 -13.34 32.37
C ARG A 16 -28.91 -14.84 32.22
N ASN A 17 -30.08 -15.47 32.28
CA ASN A 17 -30.24 -16.89 31.98
C ASN A 17 -30.12 -17.11 30.46
N TYR A 18 -29.37 -18.15 30.08
CA TYR A 18 -29.26 -18.58 28.69
C TYR A 18 -29.98 -19.91 28.49
N SER A 19 -30.82 -19.99 27.46
CA SER A 19 -31.53 -21.23 27.11
C SER A 19 -30.58 -22.38 26.81
N GLN A 20 -29.38 -22.09 26.27
CA GLN A 20 -28.35 -23.09 26.00
C GLN A 20 -27.79 -23.78 27.27
N PHE A 21 -28.07 -23.26 28.46
CA PHE A 21 -27.67 -23.83 29.75
C PHE A 21 -28.86 -24.39 30.56
N TRP A 22 -30.09 -24.33 30.05
CA TRP A 22 -31.24 -24.87 30.78
C TRP A 22 -31.15 -26.38 30.97
N GLY A 23 -31.43 -26.84 32.20
CA GLY A 23 -31.36 -28.26 32.57
C GLY A 23 -29.94 -28.80 32.75
N ARG A 24 -28.91 -27.96 32.76
CA ARG A 24 -27.51 -28.35 32.97
C ARG A 24 -27.01 -27.94 34.34
N THR A 25 -26.09 -28.72 34.89
CA THR A 25 -25.38 -28.38 36.12
C THR A 25 -24.21 -27.44 35.85
N LEU A 26 -23.71 -26.77 36.89
CA LEU A 26 -22.46 -25.99 36.78
C LEU A 26 -21.28 -26.90 36.40
N GLU A 27 -21.26 -28.14 36.91
CA GLU A 27 -20.24 -29.14 36.57
C GLU A 27 -20.26 -29.47 35.06
N ASP A 28 -21.44 -29.61 34.45
CA ASP A 28 -21.57 -29.77 32.99
C ASP A 28 -21.00 -28.57 32.25
N GLY A 29 -21.30 -27.37 32.74
CA GLY A 29 -20.76 -26.12 32.21
C GLY A 29 -19.23 -26.13 32.22
N ILE A 30 -18.63 -26.46 33.36
CA ILE A 30 -17.18 -26.54 33.55
C ILE A 30 -16.59 -27.61 32.62
N ARG A 31 -17.13 -28.82 32.65
CA ARG A 31 -16.65 -29.96 31.88
C ARG A 31 -16.68 -29.72 30.36
N HIS A 32 -17.74 -29.09 29.85
CA HIS A 32 -17.95 -28.94 28.41
C HIS A 32 -17.50 -27.59 27.85
N ARG A 33 -17.46 -26.53 28.66
CA ARG A 33 -17.10 -25.19 28.20
C ARG A 33 -15.65 -24.81 28.54
N LEU A 34 -15.06 -25.34 29.61
CA LEU A 34 -13.72 -24.98 30.07
C LEU A 34 -12.70 -26.04 29.65
N GLY A 35 -12.08 -25.80 28.49
CA GLY A 35 -11.21 -26.77 27.83
C GLY A 35 -9.72 -26.47 27.86
N THR A 36 -9.28 -25.43 28.56
CA THR A 36 -7.86 -25.04 28.49
C THR A 36 -7.12 -25.62 29.67
N LEU A 37 -6.05 -26.37 29.42
CA LEU A 37 -5.13 -26.82 30.46
C LEU A 37 -4.07 -25.74 30.67
N PHE A 38 -3.87 -25.34 31.93
CA PHE A 38 -2.87 -24.32 32.26
C PHE A 38 -1.46 -24.81 31.88
N PRO A 39 -0.62 -23.97 31.27
CA PRO A 39 0.71 -24.37 30.81
C PRO A 39 1.59 -24.93 31.93
N GLU A 40 2.48 -25.87 31.58
CA GLU A 40 3.52 -26.36 32.50
C GLU A 40 4.49 -25.24 32.88
N ARG A 41 5.17 -25.37 34.04
CA ARG A 41 6.13 -24.38 34.54
C ARG A 41 7.23 -24.02 33.53
N SER A 42 7.68 -25.00 32.74
CA SER A 42 8.67 -24.78 31.67
C SER A 42 8.16 -23.89 30.54
N VAL A 43 6.86 -23.97 30.23
CA VAL A 43 6.19 -23.15 29.21
C VAL A 43 5.90 -21.76 29.76
N GLN A 44 5.52 -21.65 31.04
CA GLN A 44 5.33 -20.34 31.70
C GLN A 44 6.62 -19.52 31.73
N ASN A 45 7.76 -20.18 31.93
CA ASN A 45 9.09 -19.58 31.98
C ASN A 45 9.70 -19.28 30.60
N MET A 46 8.94 -19.42 29.50
CA MET A 46 9.44 -19.08 28.18
C MET A 46 9.76 -17.58 28.08
N ASN A 47 10.80 -17.23 27.34
CA ASN A 47 11.18 -15.84 27.12
C ASN A 47 10.02 -15.03 26.52
N GLU A 48 9.78 -13.87 27.10
CA GLU A 48 8.79 -12.92 26.62
C GLU A 48 9.34 -12.12 25.44
N MET A 49 8.48 -11.78 24.49
CA MET A 49 8.89 -10.85 23.43
C MET A 49 9.06 -9.44 23.96
N ILE A 50 10.12 -8.78 23.49
CA ILE A 50 10.33 -7.36 23.73
C ILE A 50 9.34 -6.57 22.87
N VAL A 51 8.31 -6.03 23.50
CA VAL A 51 7.36 -5.13 22.87
C VAL A 51 7.90 -3.71 22.94
N LYS A 52 7.95 -3.00 21.80
CA LYS A 52 8.44 -1.61 21.78
C LYS A 52 7.38 -0.67 22.36
N PRO A 53 7.75 0.27 23.25
CA PRO A 53 6.82 1.26 23.78
C PRO A 53 6.16 2.06 22.65
N ARG A 54 4.86 2.35 22.79
CA ARG A 54 4.07 3.14 21.85
C ARG A 54 3.06 4.00 22.59
N GLU A 55 2.61 5.05 21.92
CA GLU A 55 1.39 5.76 22.33
C GLU A 55 0.18 4.85 22.12
N LEU A 56 -0.61 4.68 23.17
CA LEU A 56 -1.76 3.78 23.21
C LEU A 56 -3.04 4.61 23.37
N PRO A 57 -4.05 4.45 22.50
CA PRO A 57 -5.34 5.11 22.67
C PRO A 57 -6.05 4.59 23.92
N THR A 58 -6.97 5.39 24.46
CA THR A 58 -7.82 4.99 25.61
C THR A 58 -8.79 3.87 25.26
N VAL A 59 -9.27 3.83 24.01
CA VAL A 59 -10.18 2.81 23.47
C VAL A 59 -9.61 2.24 22.17
N PHE A 60 -9.70 0.92 22.02
CA PHE A 60 -9.29 0.21 20.82
C PHE A 60 -10.13 -1.04 20.61
N ASP A 61 -10.61 -1.27 19.39
CA ASP A 61 -11.24 -2.52 18.98
C ASP A 61 -10.67 -2.98 17.64
N ALA A 62 -10.06 -4.17 17.60
CA ALA A 62 -9.50 -4.75 16.38
C ALA A 62 -10.54 -4.88 15.26
N ARG A 63 -11.82 -5.12 15.60
CA ARG A 63 -12.92 -5.24 14.63
C ARG A 63 -13.22 -3.91 13.95
N GLN A 64 -13.07 -2.78 14.65
CA GLN A 64 -13.26 -1.46 14.06
C GLN A 64 -12.07 -1.06 13.18
N LYS A 65 -10.85 -1.43 13.59
CA LYS A 65 -9.64 -1.12 12.83
C LYS A 65 -9.46 -2.00 11.59
N TRP A 66 -9.88 -3.26 11.66
CA TRP A 66 -9.71 -4.25 10.61
C TRP A 66 -11.00 -5.08 10.41
N PRO A 67 -12.12 -4.44 10.00
CA PRO A 67 -13.44 -5.09 9.95
C PRO A 67 -13.46 -6.34 9.08
N ASP A 68 -12.73 -6.33 7.97
CA ASP A 68 -12.71 -7.47 7.04
C ASP A 68 -11.80 -8.62 7.46
N PHE A 69 -10.96 -8.43 8.49
CA PHE A 69 -9.89 -9.39 8.84
C PHE A 69 -10.04 -10.02 10.22
N ILE A 70 -11.01 -9.57 11.03
CA ILE A 70 -11.32 -10.18 12.33
C ILE A 70 -12.55 -11.05 12.17
N HIS A 71 -12.37 -12.37 12.28
CA HIS A 71 -13.43 -13.35 12.02
C HIS A 71 -14.47 -13.39 13.16
N SER A 72 -15.69 -13.81 12.82
CA SER A 72 -16.82 -13.94 13.73
C SER A 72 -16.57 -14.92 14.90
N ILE A 73 -17.42 -14.79 15.93
CA ILE A 73 -17.42 -15.66 17.10
C ILE A 73 -17.90 -17.06 16.72
N GLN A 74 -17.14 -18.07 17.11
CA GLN A 74 -17.46 -19.49 16.91
C GLN A 74 -18.14 -20.07 18.16
N ASP A 75 -18.83 -21.22 18.00
CA ASP A 75 -19.40 -21.97 19.12
C ASP A 75 -18.72 -23.34 19.24
N GLN A 76 -18.14 -23.60 20.41
CA GLN A 76 -17.52 -24.88 20.75
C GLN A 76 -18.51 -25.99 21.09
N GLY A 77 -19.80 -25.68 21.25
CA GLY A 77 -20.81 -26.64 21.68
C GLY A 77 -20.43 -27.37 22.97
N ASP A 78 -20.80 -28.64 23.05
CA ASP A 78 -20.56 -29.51 24.21
C ASP A 78 -19.19 -30.21 24.19
N CYS A 79 -18.17 -29.50 23.72
CA CYS A 79 -16.80 -29.98 23.64
C CYS A 79 -15.87 -28.93 24.26
N ALA A 80 -15.05 -29.35 25.22
CA ALA A 80 -14.09 -28.48 25.91
C ALA A 80 -12.90 -28.15 24.99
N SER A 81 -13.19 -27.42 23.91
CA SER A 81 -12.30 -27.15 22.79
C SER A 81 -11.86 -25.69 22.71
N SER A 82 -12.05 -24.91 23.77
CA SER A 82 -11.67 -23.50 23.80
C SER A 82 -10.20 -23.25 23.45
N TRP A 83 -9.33 -24.17 23.86
CA TRP A 83 -7.93 -24.21 23.48
C TRP A 83 -7.70 -24.26 21.96
N ALA A 84 -8.49 -25.04 21.24
CA ALA A 84 -8.39 -25.19 19.79
C ALA A 84 -9.09 -24.04 19.06
N GLN A 85 -10.28 -23.64 19.54
CA GLN A 85 -11.09 -22.56 19.01
C GLN A 85 -10.32 -21.24 19.02
N SER A 86 -9.82 -20.82 20.19
CA SER A 86 -9.12 -19.54 20.32
C SER A 86 -7.76 -19.55 19.61
N THR A 87 -7.05 -20.69 19.53
CA THR A 87 -5.81 -20.81 18.75
C THR A 87 -6.08 -20.70 17.24
N ALA A 88 -7.10 -21.39 16.71
CA ALA A 88 -7.45 -21.31 15.29
C ALA A 88 -7.95 -19.92 14.90
N ALA A 89 -8.84 -19.33 15.70
CA ALA A 89 -9.40 -17.99 15.47
C ALA A 89 -8.31 -16.89 15.52
N THR A 90 -7.42 -16.93 16.51
CA THR A 90 -6.29 -15.99 16.60
C THR A 90 -5.33 -16.16 15.42
N SER A 91 -5.07 -17.41 15.00
CA SER A 91 -4.24 -17.71 13.84
C SER A 91 -4.85 -17.18 12.54
N ALA A 92 -6.16 -17.35 12.35
CA ALA A 92 -6.91 -16.89 11.18
C ALA A 92 -6.86 -15.37 11.03
N ASP A 93 -7.17 -14.61 12.08
CA ASP A 93 -7.12 -13.14 12.04
C ASP A 93 -5.72 -12.64 11.73
N ARG A 94 -4.72 -13.17 12.44
CA ARG A 94 -3.33 -12.75 12.23
C ARG A 94 -2.80 -13.15 10.87
N LEU A 95 -3.32 -14.22 10.28
CA LEU A 95 -3.02 -14.60 8.91
C LEU A 95 -3.65 -13.64 7.90
N ALA A 96 -4.90 -13.24 8.09
CA ALA A 96 -5.54 -12.21 7.27
C ALA A 96 -4.77 -10.88 7.35
N LEU A 97 -4.41 -10.46 8.57
CA LEU A 97 -3.65 -9.24 8.84
C LEU A 97 -2.22 -9.26 8.27
N ILE A 98 -1.49 -10.37 8.42
CA ILE A 98 -0.12 -10.49 7.89
C ILE A 98 -0.16 -10.62 6.35
N THR A 99 -1.21 -11.17 5.76
CA THR A 99 -1.28 -11.38 4.31
C THR A 99 -1.99 -10.27 3.55
N ASP A 100 -2.61 -9.31 4.25
CA ASP A 100 -3.43 -8.24 3.68
C ASP A 100 -4.64 -8.81 2.92
N GLY A 101 -5.39 -9.69 3.58
CA GLY A 101 -6.62 -10.30 3.04
C GLY A 101 -6.41 -11.44 2.03
N ARG A 102 -5.20 -11.66 1.51
CA ARG A 102 -4.94 -12.76 0.54
C ARG A 102 -5.20 -14.16 1.10
N GLN A 103 -5.05 -14.31 2.41
CA GLN A 103 -5.42 -15.52 3.14
C GLN A 103 -6.33 -15.09 4.28
N ASN A 104 -7.60 -14.87 3.93
CA ASN A 104 -8.67 -14.50 4.85
C ASN A 104 -9.65 -15.67 4.89
N VAL A 105 -9.38 -16.62 5.79
CA VAL A 105 -10.12 -17.89 5.89
C VAL A 105 -10.27 -18.25 7.36
N ILE A 106 -11.40 -18.86 7.70
CA ILE A 106 -11.58 -19.51 9.01
C ILE A 106 -10.78 -20.80 8.99
N LEU A 107 -9.93 -21.01 10.01
CA LEU A 107 -9.09 -22.20 10.12
C LEU A 107 -9.83 -23.31 10.86
N SER A 108 -9.71 -24.55 10.37
CA SER A 108 -10.45 -25.69 10.89
C SER A 108 -10.03 -26.01 12.34
N VAL A 109 -10.99 -25.91 13.25
CA VAL A 109 -10.85 -26.32 14.65
C VAL A 109 -10.90 -27.85 14.76
N GLN A 110 -11.69 -28.50 13.90
CA GLN A 110 -11.86 -29.95 13.89
C GLN A 110 -10.53 -30.68 13.69
N GLN A 111 -9.70 -30.22 12.75
CA GLN A 111 -8.38 -30.82 12.53
C GLN A 111 -7.48 -30.74 13.78
N LEU A 112 -7.50 -29.63 14.53
CA LEU A 112 -6.73 -29.53 15.76
C LEU A 112 -7.20 -30.57 16.78
N LEU A 113 -8.51 -30.71 16.98
CA LEU A 113 -9.06 -31.69 17.91
C LEU A 113 -8.75 -33.13 17.50
N SER A 114 -9.04 -33.50 16.25
CA SER A 114 -8.88 -34.88 15.79
C SER A 114 -7.41 -35.28 15.65
N CYS A 115 -6.54 -34.37 15.18
CA CYS A 115 -5.19 -34.72 14.73
C CYS A 115 -4.06 -34.27 15.66
N ASN A 116 -4.28 -33.34 16.59
CA ASN A 116 -3.26 -32.93 17.59
C ASN A 116 -3.28 -33.82 18.84
N GLN A 117 -3.26 -35.15 18.70
CA GLN A 117 -3.50 -36.06 19.85
C GLN A 117 -2.36 -36.14 20.90
N HIS A 118 -1.14 -35.73 20.56
CA HIS A 118 0.00 -35.90 21.48
C HIS A 118 -0.10 -34.92 22.66
N ARG A 119 -0.29 -35.45 23.87
CA ARG A 119 -0.47 -34.69 25.12
C ARG A 119 -1.67 -33.73 25.09
N GLN A 120 -2.69 -34.03 24.29
CA GLN A 120 -3.99 -33.35 24.32
C GLN A 120 -5.07 -34.32 24.77
N LYS A 121 -6.19 -33.79 25.29
CA LYS A 121 -7.39 -34.58 25.67
C LYS A 121 -8.62 -34.26 24.80
N GLY A 122 -8.44 -33.58 23.68
CA GLY A 122 -9.53 -33.31 22.73
C GLY A 122 -10.66 -32.49 23.36
N CYS A 123 -11.86 -33.08 23.44
CA CYS A 123 -13.04 -32.47 24.05
C CYS A 123 -13.05 -32.47 25.59
N GLU A 124 -12.01 -33.00 26.23
CA GLU A 124 -11.78 -32.91 27.69
C GLU A 124 -10.66 -31.91 28.03
N GLY A 125 -10.15 -31.20 27.01
CA GLY A 125 -9.24 -30.08 27.15
C GLY A 125 -7.88 -30.27 26.48
N GLY A 126 -7.10 -29.18 26.46
CA GLY A 126 -5.80 -29.17 25.80
C GLY A 126 -4.90 -28.00 26.18
N TYR A 127 -3.61 -28.19 25.94
CA TYR A 127 -2.55 -27.21 26.15
C TYR A 127 -2.33 -26.34 24.91
N LEU A 128 -2.16 -25.03 25.13
CA LEU A 128 -2.00 -24.05 24.06
C LEU A 128 -0.67 -24.18 23.33
N ASP A 129 0.44 -24.46 24.03
CA ASP A 129 1.77 -24.62 23.44
C ASP A 129 1.79 -25.74 22.40
N ARG A 130 1.09 -26.84 22.68
CA ARG A 130 0.95 -27.99 21.77
C ARG A 130 0.11 -27.66 20.55
N ALA A 131 -0.96 -26.89 20.71
CA ALA A 131 -1.79 -26.42 19.61
C ALA A 131 -1.00 -25.49 18.66
N TRP A 132 -0.30 -24.49 19.22
CA TRP A 132 0.56 -23.59 18.45
C TRP A 132 1.71 -24.32 17.76
N TRP A 133 2.35 -25.28 18.45
CA TRP A 133 3.37 -26.12 17.86
C TRP A 133 2.83 -26.93 16.67
N TYR A 134 1.60 -27.45 16.78
CA TYR A 134 0.95 -28.19 15.69
C TYR A 134 0.71 -27.32 14.46
N ILE A 135 0.11 -26.13 14.60
CA ILE A 135 -0.12 -25.21 13.47
C ILE A 135 1.20 -24.76 12.84
N ARG A 136 2.24 -24.51 13.64
CA ARG A 136 3.57 -24.19 13.13
C ARG A 136 4.16 -25.34 12.32
N LYS A 137 4.15 -26.56 12.87
CA LYS A 137 4.86 -27.72 12.31
C LYS A 137 4.11 -28.35 11.14
N PHE A 138 2.83 -28.62 11.31
CA PHE A 138 2.00 -29.33 10.35
C PHE A 138 1.09 -28.39 9.58
N GLY A 139 0.52 -27.40 10.27
CA GLY A 139 -0.50 -26.50 9.74
C GLY A 139 -1.90 -27.11 9.81
N VAL A 140 -2.89 -26.28 9.49
CA VAL A 140 -4.30 -26.63 9.46
C VAL A 140 -4.95 -26.20 8.14
N VAL A 141 -5.99 -26.89 7.72
CA VAL A 141 -6.82 -26.52 6.56
C VAL A 141 -7.89 -25.51 6.98
N SER A 142 -8.71 -25.04 6.03
CA SER A 142 -9.85 -24.17 6.33
C SER A 142 -11.01 -24.94 6.95
N GLU A 143 -11.94 -24.22 7.58
CA GLU A 143 -13.17 -24.76 8.13
C GLU A 143 -14.03 -25.46 7.06
N GLU A 144 -14.08 -24.92 5.84
CA GLU A 144 -14.82 -25.54 4.72
C GLU A 144 -14.21 -26.88 4.31
N CYS A 145 -12.90 -27.06 4.47
CA CYS A 145 -12.20 -28.30 4.16
C CYS A 145 -12.40 -29.37 5.24
N TYR A 146 -12.40 -28.98 6.52
CA TYR A 146 -12.61 -29.90 7.65
C TYR A 146 -13.55 -29.29 8.71
N PRO A 147 -14.88 -29.38 8.48
CA PRO A 147 -15.87 -28.71 9.32
C PRO A 147 -15.93 -29.19 10.77
N TYR A 148 -16.27 -28.29 11.67
CA TYR A 148 -16.42 -28.52 13.09
C TYR A 148 -17.71 -29.27 13.42
N ILE A 149 -17.55 -30.50 13.94
CA ILE A 149 -18.66 -31.36 14.37
C ILE A 149 -18.55 -31.77 15.85
N SER A 150 -17.37 -31.62 16.46
CA SER A 150 -17.11 -32.10 17.82
C SER A 150 -18.00 -31.44 18.88
N GLY A 151 -18.49 -30.22 18.62
CA GLY A 151 -19.42 -29.54 19.53
C GLY A 151 -20.77 -30.23 19.64
N ILE A 152 -21.14 -31.05 18.65
CA ILE A 152 -22.38 -31.84 18.63
C ILE A 152 -22.09 -33.28 19.05
N THR A 153 -21.02 -33.89 18.50
CA THR A 153 -20.69 -35.31 18.79
C THR A 153 -20.07 -35.52 20.17
N ARG A 154 -19.60 -34.44 20.81
CA ARG A 154 -18.90 -34.42 22.11
C ARG A 154 -17.60 -35.22 22.12
N LYS A 155 -17.07 -35.53 20.94
CA LYS A 155 -15.85 -36.33 20.76
C LYS A 155 -14.92 -35.60 19.80
N PRO A 156 -13.59 -35.75 19.96
CA PRO A 156 -12.62 -35.12 19.06
C PRO A 156 -12.63 -35.73 17.64
N GLU A 157 -13.33 -36.84 17.43
CA GLU A 157 -13.36 -37.61 16.18
C GLU A 157 -12.01 -38.19 15.74
N ILE A 158 -12.07 -39.11 14.77
CA ILE A 158 -10.89 -39.74 14.18
C ILE A 158 -10.20 -38.75 13.24
N CYS A 159 -8.88 -38.63 13.34
CA CYS A 159 -8.08 -37.80 12.43
C CYS A 159 -8.15 -38.31 10.99
N GLN A 160 -8.77 -37.54 10.10
CA GLN A 160 -8.88 -37.88 8.68
C GLN A 160 -7.71 -37.36 7.82
N ILE A 161 -6.89 -36.45 8.35
CA ILE A 161 -5.73 -35.87 7.66
C ILE A 161 -4.45 -36.31 8.40
N GLN A 162 -3.86 -37.43 7.96
CA GLN A 162 -2.69 -38.01 8.63
C GLN A 162 -1.43 -37.12 8.56
N LYS A 163 -0.57 -37.26 9.58
CA LYS A 163 0.68 -36.50 9.76
C LYS A 163 1.79 -36.90 8.77
N SER A 164 1.72 -38.09 8.16
CA SER A 164 2.80 -38.69 7.39
C SER A 164 2.75 -38.29 5.90
N LYS A 165 3.89 -37.76 5.44
CA LYS A 165 4.28 -37.36 4.08
C LYS A 165 3.67 -36.06 3.54
N HIS A 166 4.58 -35.22 3.07
CA HIS A 166 4.39 -34.16 2.08
C HIS A 166 3.94 -34.73 0.72
N ALA A 167 2.95 -35.62 0.72
CA ALA A 167 2.45 -36.27 -0.48
C ALA A 167 1.41 -35.39 -1.18
N SER A 168 1.56 -35.34 -2.50
CA SER A 168 0.57 -35.04 -3.53
C SER A 168 -0.89 -35.23 -3.08
N GLU A 169 -1.70 -34.18 -3.28
CA GLU A 169 -3.17 -34.16 -3.20
C GLU A 169 -3.79 -34.66 -1.88
N ARG A 170 -3.84 -33.75 -0.88
CA ARG A 170 -4.71 -33.94 0.29
C ARG A 170 -6.16 -33.73 -0.15
N LYS A 171 -7.06 -34.65 0.19
CA LYS A 171 -8.50 -34.46 0.01
C LYS A 171 -9.12 -33.92 1.30
N CYS A 172 -9.96 -32.91 1.17
CA CYS A 172 -10.75 -32.38 2.27
C CYS A 172 -11.77 -33.43 2.73
N PRO A 173 -11.91 -33.71 4.04
CA PRO A 173 -13.00 -34.54 4.59
C PRO A 173 -14.40 -34.16 4.10
N SER A 174 -14.65 -32.87 3.85
CA SER A 174 -15.92 -32.37 3.30
C SER A 174 -16.10 -32.56 1.80
N GLY A 175 -15.06 -32.95 1.06
CA GLY A 175 -15.02 -32.91 -0.40
C GLY A 175 -14.74 -31.52 -1.00
N TYR A 176 -14.45 -30.51 -0.17
CA TYR A 176 -14.08 -29.17 -0.65
C TYR A 176 -12.81 -29.19 -1.52
N SER A 177 -12.78 -28.34 -2.54
CA SER A 177 -11.72 -28.36 -3.56
C SER A 177 -10.40 -27.74 -3.08
N ASP A 178 -10.45 -26.74 -2.18
CA ASP A 178 -9.24 -26.11 -1.65
C ASP A 178 -8.73 -26.83 -0.39
N SER A 179 -7.69 -27.66 -0.58
CA SER A 179 -7.02 -28.39 0.49
C SER A 179 -5.76 -27.67 1.01
N ARG A 180 -5.68 -26.35 0.86
CA ARG A 180 -4.50 -25.56 1.27
C ARG A 180 -4.27 -25.64 2.77
N VAL A 181 -2.99 -25.74 3.13
CA VAL A 181 -2.55 -25.81 4.52
C VAL A 181 -1.94 -24.48 4.96
N TYR A 182 -2.51 -23.93 6.03
CA TYR A 182 -2.10 -22.68 6.65
C TYR A 182 -1.24 -22.95 7.89
N ARG A 183 -0.17 -22.17 8.04
CA ARG A 183 0.83 -22.35 9.12
C ARG A 183 1.09 -21.04 9.82
N THR A 184 1.73 -21.10 10.97
CA THR A 184 2.19 -19.96 11.75
C THR A 184 3.71 -19.99 11.94
N THR A 185 4.28 -18.86 12.34
CA THR A 185 5.63 -18.76 12.89
C THR A 185 5.68 -19.40 14.28
N PRO A 186 6.87 -19.53 14.91
CA PRO A 186 6.93 -19.80 16.34
C PRO A 186 6.02 -18.85 17.12
N SER A 187 5.22 -19.42 18.03
CA SER A 187 4.48 -18.67 19.02
C SER A 187 5.43 -18.13 20.09
N TYR A 188 5.00 -17.07 20.76
CA TYR A 188 5.75 -16.39 21.78
C TYR A 188 4.81 -15.89 22.88
N ARG A 189 5.35 -15.74 24.09
CA ARG A 189 4.66 -15.14 25.22
C ARG A 189 4.79 -13.63 25.15
N VAL A 190 3.68 -12.93 25.35
CA VAL A 190 3.65 -11.49 25.61
C VAL A 190 3.81 -11.30 27.12
N SER A 191 4.52 -10.26 27.54
CA SER A 191 4.66 -9.99 28.98
C SER A 191 3.29 -9.79 29.63
N SER A 192 3.21 -10.05 30.94
CA SER A 192 1.99 -9.80 31.72
C SER A 192 1.71 -8.32 31.98
N LYS A 193 2.53 -7.40 31.45
CA LYS A 193 2.31 -5.96 31.59
C LYS A 193 1.18 -5.53 30.65
N GLU A 194 0.17 -4.89 31.22
CA GLU A 194 -0.97 -4.31 30.52
C GLU A 194 -0.57 -3.60 29.21
N LYS A 195 0.40 -2.69 29.25
CA LYS A 195 0.85 -1.91 28.09
C LYS A 195 1.49 -2.74 26.98
N ASP A 196 2.13 -3.86 27.31
CA ASP A 196 2.77 -4.73 26.32
C ASP A 196 1.70 -5.54 25.57
N ILE A 197 0.67 -6.03 26.29
CA ILE A 197 -0.50 -6.68 25.70
C ILE A 197 -1.24 -5.71 24.77
N MET A 198 -1.51 -4.48 25.23
CA MET A 198 -2.15 -3.43 24.41
C MET A 198 -1.34 -3.14 23.15
N SER A 199 -0.02 -2.97 23.30
CA SER A 199 0.89 -2.67 22.18
C SER A 199 0.95 -3.79 21.15
N GLU A 200 0.92 -5.05 21.60
CA GLU A 200 0.90 -6.22 20.73
C GLU A 200 -0.40 -6.30 19.94
N ILE A 201 -1.56 -6.13 20.61
CA ILE A 201 -2.87 -6.10 19.95
C ILE A 201 -2.95 -4.98 18.92
N LEU A 202 -2.50 -3.77 19.29
CA LEU A 202 -2.51 -2.60 18.40
C LEU A 202 -1.69 -2.82 17.12
N THR A 203 -0.58 -3.54 17.24
CA THR A 203 0.43 -3.68 16.17
C THR A 203 0.16 -4.88 15.28
N ASN A 204 -0.21 -6.00 15.87
CA ASN A 204 -0.23 -7.32 15.22
C ASN A 204 -1.60 -8.00 15.23
N GLY A 205 -2.62 -7.37 15.84
CA GLY A 205 -3.96 -7.92 15.94
C GLY A 205 -4.16 -8.78 17.17
N PRO A 206 -5.34 -9.43 17.29
CA PRO A 206 -5.76 -10.13 18.49
C PRO A 206 -4.74 -11.13 19.03
N VAL A 207 -4.69 -11.31 20.35
CA VAL A 207 -3.84 -12.29 21.04
C VAL A 207 -4.69 -13.35 21.74
N GLN A 208 -4.13 -14.52 22.00
CA GLN A 208 -4.80 -15.54 22.79
C GLN A 208 -4.43 -15.36 24.26
N ALA A 209 -5.42 -15.33 25.15
CA ALA A 209 -5.22 -15.26 26.59
C ALA A 209 -5.91 -16.43 27.29
N THR A 210 -5.34 -16.89 28.39
CA THR A 210 -6.03 -17.80 29.33
C THR A 210 -6.54 -17.02 30.51
N PHE A 211 -7.69 -17.42 31.06
CA PHE A 211 -8.18 -16.88 32.32
C PHE A 211 -8.93 -17.95 33.10
N LEU A 212 -9.02 -17.73 34.41
CA LEU A 212 -9.78 -18.58 35.33
C LEU A 212 -11.26 -18.21 35.27
N VAL A 213 -12.10 -19.19 34.96
CA VAL A 213 -13.55 -19.02 34.92
C VAL A 213 -14.15 -19.53 36.23
N HIS A 214 -15.02 -18.69 36.78
CA HIS A 214 -15.84 -18.98 37.95
C HIS A 214 -17.31 -19.18 37.55
N GLY A 215 -18.12 -19.77 38.42
CA GLY A 215 -19.52 -20.10 38.11
C GLY A 215 -20.40 -18.91 37.72
N ASP A 216 -20.17 -17.74 38.31
CA ASP A 216 -20.89 -16.50 38.01
C ASP A 216 -20.67 -16.01 36.56
N PHE A 217 -19.51 -16.29 35.98
CA PHE A 217 -19.19 -15.90 34.60
C PHE A 217 -20.12 -16.53 33.55
N PHE A 218 -20.62 -17.75 33.77
CA PHE A 218 -21.55 -18.40 32.82
C PHE A 218 -22.79 -17.56 32.53
N MET A 219 -23.17 -16.73 33.49
CA MET A 219 -24.36 -15.90 33.47
C MET A 219 -24.11 -14.50 32.91
N TYR A 220 -22.86 -14.13 32.63
CA TYR A 220 -22.50 -12.80 32.11
C TYR A 220 -23.31 -12.43 30.87
N SER A 221 -23.83 -11.20 30.83
CA SER A 221 -24.63 -10.67 29.72
C SER A 221 -24.19 -9.29 29.21
N GLY A 222 -23.51 -8.49 30.02
CA GLY A 222 -22.98 -7.18 29.61
C GLY A 222 -22.36 -6.40 30.76
N GLY A 223 -21.61 -5.35 30.43
CA GLY A 223 -20.85 -4.54 31.40
C GLY A 223 -19.45 -5.08 31.66
N VAL A 224 -18.72 -4.52 32.62
CA VAL A 224 -17.34 -4.95 32.93
C VAL A 224 -17.36 -6.04 34.01
N TYR A 225 -17.07 -7.27 33.60
CA TYR A 225 -17.05 -8.43 34.49
C TYR A 225 -15.96 -8.32 35.55
N LYS A 226 -16.37 -8.57 36.80
CA LYS A 226 -15.52 -8.86 37.95
C LYS A 226 -16.19 -9.96 38.77
N HIS A 227 -15.40 -10.96 39.10
CA HIS A 227 -15.83 -12.13 39.86
C HIS A 227 -16.29 -11.74 41.27
N LEU A 228 -17.37 -12.39 41.73
CA LEU A 228 -17.94 -12.23 43.06
C LEU A 228 -17.46 -13.30 44.06
N PRO A 229 -16.80 -12.92 45.16
CA PRO A 229 -16.33 -13.87 46.19
C PRO A 229 -17.43 -14.63 46.94
N THR A 230 -18.71 -14.28 46.76
CA THR A 230 -19.84 -14.83 47.54
C THR A 230 -20.41 -16.14 46.98
N VAL A 231 -19.81 -16.69 45.92
CA VAL A 231 -20.19 -17.99 45.33
C VAL A 231 -19.15 -19.01 45.80
N GLU A 232 -19.61 -20.09 46.46
CA GLU A 232 -18.75 -21.15 47.00
C GLU A 232 -17.65 -21.56 46.00
N GLU A 233 -16.40 -21.56 46.48
CA GLU A 233 -15.15 -21.60 45.71
C GLU A 233 -14.88 -22.92 44.95
N GLU A 234 -15.86 -23.84 44.92
CA GLU A 234 -15.59 -25.26 44.68
C GLU A 234 -15.35 -25.64 43.21
N ALA A 235 -15.67 -24.76 42.24
CA ALA A 235 -15.65 -25.17 40.84
C ALA A 235 -15.12 -24.07 39.88
N ASN A 236 -13.80 -24.07 39.69
CA ASN A 236 -13.10 -23.18 38.75
C ASN A 236 -12.40 -23.99 37.64
N GLY A 237 -12.33 -23.43 36.44
CA GLY A 237 -11.61 -24.05 35.32
C GLY A 237 -10.97 -23.02 34.40
N TYR A 238 -9.92 -23.43 33.71
CA TYR A 238 -9.23 -22.54 32.77
C TYR A 238 -9.91 -22.55 31.40
N HIS A 239 -10.05 -21.34 30.86
CA HIS A 239 -10.60 -21.09 29.53
C HIS A 239 -9.65 -20.21 28.74
N SER A 240 -9.64 -20.35 27.41
CA SER A 240 -8.84 -19.50 26.54
C SER A 240 -9.73 -18.75 25.56
N VAL A 241 -9.38 -17.47 25.40
CA VAL A 241 -10.15 -16.49 24.65
C VAL A 241 -9.23 -15.70 23.75
N ARG A 242 -9.82 -14.97 22.80
CA ARG A 242 -9.09 -14.08 21.91
C ARG A 242 -9.33 -12.63 22.35
N LEU A 243 -8.29 -11.94 22.84
CA LEU A 243 -8.36 -10.53 23.21
C LEU A 243 -8.36 -9.66 21.94
N LEU A 244 -9.41 -8.86 21.76
CA LEU A 244 -9.65 -8.03 20.58
C LEU A 244 -9.24 -6.57 20.78
N GLY A 245 -9.22 -6.08 22.01
CA GLY A 245 -9.02 -4.67 22.29
C GLY A 245 -9.32 -4.31 23.74
N TRP A 246 -9.50 -3.02 24.01
CA TRP A 246 -9.71 -2.48 25.35
C TRP A 246 -10.52 -1.18 25.31
N GLY A 247 -10.98 -0.76 26.48
CA GLY A 247 -11.60 0.56 26.65
C GLY A 247 -11.70 0.98 28.09
N GLU A 248 -12.44 2.06 28.31
CA GLU A 248 -12.79 2.61 29.62
C GLU A 248 -14.31 2.80 29.67
N ASP A 249 -14.94 2.32 30.75
CA ASP A 249 -16.35 2.49 31.03
C ASP A 249 -16.49 3.61 32.08
N HIS A 250 -17.27 4.65 31.76
CA HIS A 250 -17.47 5.81 32.63
C HIS A 250 -18.88 5.86 33.25
N SER A 251 -19.68 4.80 33.08
CA SER A 251 -21.09 4.80 33.50
C SER A 251 -21.29 4.99 35.00
N THR A 252 -20.27 4.72 35.83
CA THR A 252 -20.32 4.82 37.29
C THR A 252 -19.65 6.10 37.84
N GLY A 253 -19.27 7.03 36.96
CA GLY A 253 -18.60 8.29 37.32
C GLY A 253 -17.09 8.18 37.52
N LEU A 254 -16.55 6.97 37.73
CA LEU A 254 -15.11 6.68 37.74
C LEU A 254 -14.75 5.78 36.54
N PRO A 255 -13.61 6.03 35.86
CA PRO A 255 -13.20 5.24 34.70
C PRO A 255 -12.80 3.82 35.11
N VAL A 256 -13.54 2.83 34.58
CA VAL A 256 -13.24 1.42 34.73
C VAL A 256 -12.59 0.89 33.45
N LYS A 257 -11.34 0.46 33.54
CA LYS A 257 -10.61 -0.13 32.42
C LYS A 257 -11.05 -1.56 32.17
N TYR A 258 -11.26 -1.92 30.90
CA TYR A 258 -11.59 -3.28 30.52
C TYR A 258 -10.82 -3.77 29.29
N TRP A 259 -10.68 -5.09 29.18
CA TRP A 259 -10.35 -5.81 27.95
C TRP A 259 -11.64 -6.22 27.22
N ILE A 260 -11.60 -6.25 25.90
CA ILE A 260 -12.65 -6.82 25.03
C ILE A 260 -12.16 -8.21 24.61
N ALA A 261 -12.88 -9.26 25.00
CA ALA A 261 -12.53 -10.64 24.71
C ALA A 261 -13.63 -11.34 23.89
N ALA A 262 -13.22 -12.04 22.84
CA ALA A 262 -14.07 -12.95 22.08
C ALA A 262 -14.11 -14.31 22.77
N ASN A 263 -15.31 -14.75 23.13
CA ASN A 263 -15.56 -16.07 23.68
C ASN A 263 -15.71 -17.12 22.56
N SER A 264 -15.97 -18.37 22.91
CA SER A 264 -16.21 -19.50 22.00
C SER A 264 -17.55 -20.20 22.26
N TRP A 265 -18.54 -19.46 22.79
CA TRP A 265 -19.87 -20.00 23.18
C TRP A 265 -21.00 -19.45 22.30
N GLY A 266 -20.68 -19.10 21.06
CA GLY A 266 -21.62 -18.54 20.11
C GLY A 266 -21.96 -17.07 20.35
N SER A 267 -22.58 -16.44 19.34
CA SER A 267 -22.99 -15.03 19.36
C SER A 267 -24.13 -14.73 20.32
N ASN A 268 -24.93 -15.74 20.71
CA ASN A 268 -26.06 -15.54 21.60
C ASN A 268 -25.65 -15.29 23.05
N TRP A 269 -24.41 -15.61 23.43
CA TRP A 269 -23.89 -15.42 24.78
C TRP A 269 -23.21 -14.05 24.94
N GLY A 270 -23.31 -13.43 26.12
CA GLY A 270 -22.67 -12.16 26.44
C GLY A 270 -23.10 -11.00 25.54
N GLU A 271 -22.14 -10.15 25.19
CA GLU A 271 -22.27 -9.00 24.28
C GLU A 271 -21.99 -9.46 22.83
N ASN A 272 -22.95 -10.18 22.24
CA ASN A 272 -22.83 -10.76 20.89
C ASN A 272 -21.63 -11.72 20.73
N GLY A 273 -21.44 -12.61 21.70
CA GLY A 273 -20.34 -13.57 21.79
C GLY A 273 -19.05 -12.99 22.36
N THR A 274 -19.04 -11.71 22.73
CA THR A 274 -17.92 -11.06 23.41
C THR A 274 -18.26 -10.74 24.86
N PHE A 275 -17.24 -10.41 25.65
CA PHE A 275 -17.39 -9.88 27.00
C PHE A 275 -16.32 -8.85 27.29
N ARG A 276 -16.62 -8.00 28.29
CA ARG A 276 -15.67 -7.06 28.87
C ARG A 276 -15.27 -7.53 30.27
N ILE A 277 -13.98 -7.51 30.57
CA ILE A 277 -13.41 -7.94 31.85
C ILE A 277 -12.39 -6.92 32.35
N LEU A 278 -12.30 -6.75 33.66
CA LEU A 278 -11.43 -5.78 34.32
C LEU A 278 -9.96 -5.90 33.83
N ARG A 279 -9.38 -4.77 33.43
CA ARG A 279 -8.01 -4.64 32.89
C ARG A 279 -7.10 -3.91 33.87
N GLY A 280 -5.84 -4.34 33.97
CA GLY A 280 -4.78 -3.69 34.76
C GLY A 280 -4.59 -4.26 36.16
N GLU A 281 -5.45 -5.20 36.57
CA GLU A 281 -5.39 -5.89 37.86
C GLU A 281 -5.10 -7.40 37.71
N ASN A 282 -4.80 -7.87 36.48
CA ASN A 282 -4.71 -9.30 36.16
C ASN A 282 -5.92 -10.11 36.68
N HIS A 283 -7.12 -9.53 36.58
CA HIS A 283 -8.34 -10.12 37.13
C HIS A 283 -8.62 -11.48 36.49
N CYS A 284 -8.92 -12.49 37.32
CA CYS A 284 -9.05 -13.89 36.89
C CYS A 284 -7.84 -14.40 36.09
N GLU A 285 -6.64 -13.87 36.34
CA GLU A 285 -5.39 -14.25 35.67
C GLU A 285 -5.36 -13.99 34.15
N ILE A 286 -6.24 -13.14 33.61
CA ILE A 286 -6.36 -12.94 32.16
C ILE A 286 -5.10 -12.34 31.49
N GLU A 287 -4.24 -11.69 32.27
CA GLU A 287 -2.99 -11.07 31.80
C GLU A 287 -1.77 -11.97 32.09
N SER A 288 -1.94 -13.07 32.84
CA SER A 288 -0.84 -13.96 33.26
C SER A 288 -0.17 -14.68 32.09
N PHE A 289 -0.97 -15.18 31.14
CA PHE A 289 -0.48 -16.01 30.04
C PHE A 289 -1.15 -15.64 28.72
N VAL A 290 -0.46 -14.75 27.99
CA VAL A 290 -0.88 -14.23 26.69
C VAL A 290 0.08 -14.70 25.60
N ILE A 291 -0.45 -15.31 24.55
CA ILE A 291 0.31 -15.84 23.42
C ILE A 291 -0.02 -15.06 22.14
N GLY A 292 1.04 -14.71 21.43
CA GLY A 292 0.98 -14.29 20.03
C GLY A 292 1.73 -15.28 19.12
N ALA A 293 1.33 -15.31 17.85
CA ALA A 293 2.15 -15.85 16.77
C ALA A 293 1.91 -14.99 15.53
N TRP A 294 2.77 -15.10 14.51
CA TRP A 294 2.47 -14.53 13.19
C TRP A 294 1.98 -15.64 12.25
N GLY A 295 1.04 -15.33 11.36
CA GLY A 295 0.73 -16.24 10.26
C GLY A 295 1.98 -16.43 9.39
N LYS A 296 2.21 -17.66 8.89
CA LYS A 296 3.29 -17.98 7.94
C LYS A 296 2.89 -17.49 6.55
N GLY A 297 2.90 -16.18 6.40
CA GLY A 297 2.70 -15.45 5.17
C GLY A 297 3.51 -14.17 5.25
N PHE A 298 4.08 -13.74 4.13
CA PHE A 298 4.73 -12.44 4.12
C PHE A 298 3.65 -11.37 4.12
N LYS A 299 3.79 -10.37 5.01
CA LYS A 299 3.34 -9.00 4.69
C LYS A 299 4.00 -8.66 3.36
N ARG A 300 3.28 -8.85 2.26
CA ARG A 300 3.46 -7.97 1.10
C ARG A 300 3.03 -6.64 1.66
N ARG A 301 3.97 -5.93 2.30
CA ARG A 301 3.78 -4.55 2.72
C ARG A 301 3.31 -3.84 1.45
N ARG A 302 2.00 -3.61 1.34
CA ARG A 302 1.42 -2.56 0.51
C ARG A 302 1.66 -1.18 1.15
N ARG A 303 2.58 -1.08 2.12
CA ARG A 303 3.39 0.13 2.26
C ARG A 303 4.43 0.06 1.17
N LEU A 304 4.29 0.94 0.19
CA LEU A 304 5.33 1.41 -0.73
C LEU A 304 6.73 1.23 -0.09
N ARG A 305 7.33 0.05 -0.27
CA ARG A 305 8.62 -0.31 0.34
C ARG A 305 9.67 0.72 -0.03
N ASN A 306 9.51 1.36 -1.18
CA ASN A 306 10.35 2.45 -1.62
C ASN A 306 10.42 3.60 -0.59
N PHE A 307 9.33 4.02 0.07
CA PHE A 307 9.40 5.05 1.12
C PHE A 307 10.03 4.52 2.41
N VAL A 308 9.70 3.29 2.82
CA VAL A 308 10.16 2.70 4.10
C VAL A 308 11.64 2.31 4.04
N ASP A 309 12.09 1.82 2.89
CA ASP A 309 13.46 1.37 2.64
C ASP A 309 14.35 2.55 2.18
N GLY A 310 13.82 3.79 2.20
CA GLY A 310 14.55 5.03 1.87
C GLY A 310 14.82 5.26 0.37
N TRP A 311 14.25 4.45 -0.52
CA TRP A 311 14.44 4.57 -1.98
C TRP A 311 13.56 5.61 -2.64
N GLU A 312 12.54 6.10 -1.93
CA GLU A 312 11.76 7.25 -2.31
C GLU A 312 11.84 8.26 -1.16
N ARG A 313 12.74 9.23 -1.30
CA ARG A 313 13.11 10.20 -0.26
C ARG A 313 12.09 11.33 -0.08
N GLY A 314 11.37 11.64 -1.15
CA GLY A 314 10.34 12.67 -1.17
C GLY A 314 8.95 12.06 -1.12
N GLY A 315 8.07 12.55 -1.97
CA GLY A 315 6.79 11.97 -2.30
C GLY A 315 6.76 11.49 -3.74
N ALA A 316 5.84 10.57 -4.00
CA ALA A 316 5.62 10.02 -5.33
C ALA A 316 4.19 9.49 -5.48
N ALA A 317 3.76 9.44 -6.73
CA ALA A 317 2.51 8.84 -7.17
C ALA A 317 2.77 7.85 -8.32
N LEU A 318 2.02 6.76 -8.34
CA LEU A 318 2.03 5.73 -9.36
C LEU A 318 0.60 5.41 -9.78
N THR A 319 0.32 5.48 -11.08
CA THR A 319 -0.96 5.06 -11.65
C THR A 319 -0.70 4.02 -12.74
N VAL A 320 -1.49 2.95 -12.74
CA VAL A 320 -1.40 1.88 -13.74
C VAL A 320 -2.78 1.61 -14.34
N TYR A 321 -2.85 1.64 -15.68
CA TYR A 321 -3.96 1.09 -16.44
C TYR A 321 -3.54 -0.24 -17.05
N PHE A 322 -4.41 -1.24 -16.99
CA PHE A 322 -4.21 -2.55 -17.60
C PHE A 322 -5.52 -2.97 -18.28
N LYS A 323 -5.47 -3.31 -19.57
CA LYS A 323 -6.62 -3.73 -20.38
C LYS A 323 -7.81 -2.76 -20.26
N GLY A 324 -7.59 -1.46 -20.50
CA GLY A 324 -8.68 -0.47 -20.42
C GLY A 324 -8.99 0.06 -19.02
N GLN A 325 -8.51 -0.59 -17.95
CA GLN A 325 -8.97 -0.30 -16.60
C GLN A 325 -7.87 0.26 -15.69
N LYS A 326 -8.21 1.27 -14.89
CA LYS A 326 -7.31 1.80 -13.85
C LYS A 326 -7.22 0.80 -12.69
N VAL A 327 -6.18 -0.03 -12.69
CA VAL A 327 -5.96 -1.10 -11.70
C VAL A 327 -5.13 -0.67 -10.49
N LEU A 328 -4.39 0.44 -10.60
CA LEU A 328 -3.60 0.99 -9.50
C LEU A 328 -3.59 2.51 -9.54
N ASP A 329 -3.78 3.13 -8.38
CA ASP A 329 -3.71 4.58 -8.17
C ASP A 329 -3.26 4.82 -6.73
N VAL A 330 -1.95 5.01 -6.54
CA VAL A 330 -1.33 5.09 -5.21
C VAL A 330 -0.36 6.26 -5.13
N TRP A 331 -0.27 6.87 -3.96
CA TRP A 331 0.70 7.92 -3.65
C TRP A 331 1.18 7.81 -2.21
N GLY A 332 2.26 8.52 -1.89
CA GLY A 332 2.79 8.60 -0.54
C GLY A 332 3.99 9.53 -0.42
N GLY A 333 4.53 9.64 0.79
CA GLY A 333 5.66 10.50 1.11
C GLY A 333 5.27 11.99 1.26
N TYR A 334 6.23 12.88 1.03
CA TYR A 334 6.07 14.32 1.27
C TYR A 334 6.08 15.11 -0.04
N ALA A 335 5.04 15.93 -0.24
CA ALA A 335 5.04 16.95 -1.28
C ALA A 335 6.05 18.07 -0.96
N ASP A 336 6.27 18.35 0.32
CA ASP A 336 7.37 19.18 0.80
C ASP A 336 7.88 18.64 2.14
N GLY A 337 9.10 18.10 2.13
CA GLY A 337 9.73 17.55 3.33
C GLY A 337 10.13 18.61 4.34
N GLN A 338 10.47 19.83 3.91
CA GLN A 338 10.87 20.92 4.80
C GLN A 338 9.67 21.49 5.56
N ALA A 339 8.52 21.57 4.89
CA ALA A 339 7.27 22.00 5.49
C ALA A 339 6.44 20.86 6.10
N ALA A 340 6.97 19.63 6.12
CA ALA A 340 6.26 18.40 6.50
C ALA A 340 4.90 18.20 5.78
N ARG A 341 4.73 18.79 4.59
CA ARG A 341 3.51 18.68 3.79
C ARG A 341 3.48 17.34 3.07
N LYS A 342 2.51 16.50 3.42
CA LYS A 342 2.33 15.18 2.83
C LYS A 342 1.84 15.26 1.38
N TRP A 343 2.22 14.27 0.58
CA TRP A 343 1.66 14.10 -0.76
C TRP A 343 0.18 13.71 -0.65
N GLN A 344 -0.67 14.43 -1.38
CA GLN A 344 -2.12 14.25 -1.43
C GLN A 344 -2.58 13.75 -2.80
N ALA A 345 -3.86 13.39 -2.90
CA ALA A 345 -4.47 12.83 -4.12
C ALA A 345 -4.45 13.79 -5.31
N ASP A 346 -4.35 15.09 -5.05
CA ASP A 346 -4.37 16.22 -5.98
C ASP A 346 -3.00 16.93 -6.08
N THR A 347 -1.97 16.41 -5.41
CA THR A 347 -0.61 16.95 -5.51
C THR A 347 -0.07 16.80 -6.93
N ILE A 348 0.44 17.90 -7.49
CA ILE A 348 1.06 17.96 -8.81
C ILE A 348 2.57 18.16 -8.68
N SER A 349 3.35 17.70 -9.66
CA SER A 349 4.79 17.91 -9.72
C SER A 349 5.19 18.37 -11.12
N ALA A 350 6.34 19.03 -11.23
CA ALA A 350 6.95 19.32 -12.52
C ALA A 350 7.33 18.00 -13.21
N THR A 351 6.89 17.77 -14.44
CA THR A 351 7.01 16.48 -15.15
C THR A 351 8.16 16.44 -16.18
N PHE A 352 8.93 17.53 -16.28
CA PHE A 352 10.09 17.70 -17.15
C PHE A 352 9.81 17.21 -18.58
N SER A 353 10.64 16.32 -19.13
CA SER A 353 10.55 15.86 -20.52
C SER A 353 9.27 15.08 -20.86
N CYS A 354 8.44 14.68 -19.89
CA CYS A 354 7.13 14.08 -20.14
C CYS A 354 6.23 15.07 -20.88
N LEU A 355 6.46 16.38 -20.71
CA LEU A 355 5.80 17.44 -21.46
C LEU A 355 5.94 17.24 -22.98
N LYS A 356 7.08 16.73 -23.47
CA LYS A 356 7.30 16.51 -24.92
C LYS A 356 6.25 15.59 -25.50
N ARG A 357 5.86 14.53 -24.79
CA ARG A 357 4.78 13.64 -25.22
C ARG A 357 3.42 14.33 -25.24
N VAL A 358 3.14 15.16 -24.24
CA VAL A 358 1.88 15.92 -24.17
C VAL A 358 1.79 16.92 -25.34
N MET A 359 2.89 17.55 -25.71
CA MET A 359 2.98 18.44 -26.86
C MET A 359 2.91 17.70 -28.19
N ALA A 360 3.56 16.54 -28.31
CA ALA A 360 3.46 15.68 -29.48
C ALA A 360 2.01 15.19 -29.71
N LEU A 361 1.26 14.92 -28.63
CA LEU A 361 -0.17 14.60 -28.71
C LEU A 361 -0.99 15.76 -29.29
N CYS A 362 -0.65 17.01 -28.96
CA CYS A 362 -1.32 18.18 -29.55
C CYS A 362 -1.11 18.24 -31.08
N VAL A 363 0.11 17.94 -31.54
CA VAL A 363 0.43 17.86 -32.98
C VAL A 363 -0.29 16.67 -33.63
N ALA A 364 -0.31 15.51 -32.97
CA ALA A 364 -1.04 14.34 -33.45
C ALA A 364 -2.53 14.64 -33.65
N LEU A 365 -3.14 15.41 -32.73
CA LEU A 365 -4.54 15.83 -32.87
C LEU A 365 -4.77 16.77 -34.07
N LEU A 366 -3.80 17.63 -34.41
CA LEU A 366 -3.86 18.45 -35.63
C LEU A 366 -3.77 17.59 -36.91
N VAL A 367 -2.92 16.57 -36.88
CA VAL A 367 -2.76 15.61 -37.99
C VAL A 367 -4.02 14.76 -38.18
N GLU A 368 -4.57 14.23 -37.09
CA GLU A 368 -5.82 13.46 -37.09
C GLU A 368 -6.98 14.29 -37.69
N ARG A 369 -7.02 15.59 -37.39
CA ARG A 369 -7.99 16.54 -37.95
C ARG A 369 -7.69 16.96 -39.39
N ARG A 370 -6.68 16.36 -40.03
CA ARG A 370 -6.22 16.67 -41.40
C ARG A 370 -5.81 18.12 -41.62
N LEU A 371 -5.36 18.81 -40.55
CA LEU A 371 -4.84 20.17 -40.65
C LEU A 371 -3.35 20.20 -41.01
N ALA A 372 -2.64 19.10 -40.78
CA ALA A 372 -1.24 18.92 -41.16
C ALA A 372 -0.95 17.43 -41.46
N ASN A 373 0.17 17.15 -42.11
CA ASN A 373 0.73 15.81 -42.25
C ASN A 373 2.15 15.78 -41.64
N TYR A 374 2.58 14.65 -41.09
CA TYR A 374 3.94 14.51 -40.56
C TYR A 374 5.03 14.76 -41.61
N ASP A 375 4.78 14.39 -42.86
CA ASP A 375 5.74 14.61 -43.96
C ASP A 375 5.64 16.03 -44.56
N ASP A 376 4.73 16.88 -44.06
CA ASP A 376 4.67 18.27 -44.50
C ASP A 376 5.98 19.00 -44.15
N PRO A 377 6.62 19.68 -45.12
CA PRO A 377 7.63 20.69 -44.82
C PRO A 377 7.03 21.75 -43.92
N ILE A 378 7.73 22.15 -42.86
CA ILE A 378 7.22 23.16 -41.91
C ILE A 378 6.89 24.48 -42.63
N VAL A 379 7.63 24.81 -43.70
CA VAL A 379 7.40 25.99 -44.55
C VAL A 379 6.01 26.06 -45.19
N LYS A 380 5.34 24.92 -45.37
CA LYS A 380 3.95 24.87 -45.84
C LYS A 380 3.01 25.60 -44.89
N HIS A 381 3.29 25.53 -43.59
CA HIS A 381 2.46 26.12 -42.53
C HIS A 381 3.07 27.42 -41.98
N TRP A 382 4.39 27.52 -41.99
CA TRP A 382 5.17 28.64 -41.47
C TRP A 382 6.28 29.03 -42.47
N PRO A 383 5.97 29.85 -43.49
CA PRO A 383 6.88 30.14 -44.59
C PRO A 383 8.25 30.69 -44.17
N ASP A 384 8.25 31.64 -43.21
CA ASP A 384 9.48 32.24 -42.69
C ASP A 384 10.41 31.25 -41.97
N PHE A 385 9.90 30.08 -41.56
CA PHE A 385 10.74 29.03 -40.99
C PHE A 385 11.83 28.58 -41.96
N GLY A 386 11.60 28.66 -43.27
CA GLY A 386 12.53 28.17 -44.31
C GLY A 386 13.84 28.94 -44.42
N LYS A 387 13.93 30.11 -43.78
CA LYS A 387 15.15 30.93 -43.71
C LYS A 387 16.32 30.10 -43.14
N SER A 388 17.55 30.52 -43.43
CA SER A 388 18.77 29.92 -42.87
C SER A 388 18.89 28.40 -43.15
N GLY A 389 18.43 27.94 -44.33
CA GLY A 389 18.62 26.54 -44.78
C GLY A 389 17.61 25.52 -44.26
N LYS A 390 16.47 25.96 -43.71
CA LYS A 390 15.49 25.10 -43.03
C LYS A 390 14.30 24.67 -43.89
N ALA A 391 14.30 24.99 -45.19
CA ALA A 391 13.14 24.80 -46.07
C ALA A 391 12.64 23.35 -46.17
N ASN A 392 13.56 22.37 -46.10
CA ASN A 392 13.25 20.94 -46.25
C ASN A 392 12.91 20.24 -44.93
N ILE A 393 12.94 20.95 -43.78
CA ILE A 393 12.65 20.34 -42.49
C ILE A 393 11.14 20.05 -42.40
N THR A 394 10.80 18.79 -42.12
CA THR A 394 9.41 18.32 -41.97
C THR A 394 8.95 18.35 -40.52
N ILE A 395 7.62 18.24 -40.31
CA ILE A 395 7.04 18.07 -38.97
C ILE A 395 7.58 16.80 -38.31
N LYS A 396 7.76 15.71 -39.07
CA LYS A 396 8.36 14.46 -38.61
C LYS A 396 9.76 14.68 -38.07
N MET A 397 10.64 15.35 -38.82
CA MET A 397 12.01 15.65 -38.39
C MET A 397 12.05 16.45 -37.08
N LEU A 398 11.11 17.38 -36.91
CA LEU A 398 10.98 18.15 -35.69
C LEU A 398 10.52 17.29 -34.49
N LEU A 399 9.57 16.37 -34.69
CA LEU A 399 9.11 15.48 -33.62
C LEU A 399 10.14 14.39 -33.29
N SER A 400 10.94 13.97 -34.27
CA SER A 400 11.95 12.91 -34.14
C SER A 400 13.35 13.40 -33.78
N HIS A 401 13.52 14.67 -33.44
CA HIS A 401 14.81 15.21 -33.00
C HIS A 401 15.94 15.20 -34.06
N THR A 402 15.59 15.29 -35.35
CA THR A 402 16.55 15.23 -36.48
C THR A 402 16.65 16.53 -37.28
N ALA A 403 15.85 17.55 -36.97
CA ALA A 403 15.86 18.86 -37.64
C ALA A 403 17.07 19.78 -37.31
N GLY A 404 18.03 19.35 -36.49
CA GLY A 404 19.24 20.13 -36.19
C GLY A 404 19.06 21.38 -35.30
N LEU A 405 17.87 21.70 -34.81
CA LEU A 405 17.58 22.89 -33.98
C LEU A 405 17.65 22.63 -32.48
N ILE A 406 18.81 22.17 -31.99
CA ILE A 406 18.96 21.67 -30.62
C ILE A 406 19.29 22.73 -29.55
N TYR A 407 19.92 23.82 -29.95
CA TYR A 407 20.20 24.99 -29.14
C TYR A 407 20.22 26.23 -30.03
N LEU A 408 20.03 27.41 -29.43
CA LEU A 408 20.12 28.71 -30.10
C LEU A 408 21.54 29.27 -30.05
N ASP A 409 22.02 29.91 -31.11
CA ASP A 409 23.35 30.54 -31.08
C ASP A 409 23.41 31.76 -30.15
N LYS A 410 22.26 32.42 -29.94
CA LYS A 410 22.16 33.57 -29.03
C LYS A 410 21.55 33.14 -27.69
N PRO A 411 22.16 33.50 -26.55
CA PRO A 411 21.52 33.28 -25.25
C PRO A 411 20.22 34.09 -25.18
N ILE A 412 19.15 33.47 -24.69
CA ILE A 412 17.85 34.13 -24.55
C ILE A 412 17.59 34.49 -23.09
N GLY A 413 17.19 35.73 -22.84
CA GLY A 413 16.71 36.20 -21.54
C GLY A 413 15.28 35.75 -21.24
N MET A 414 14.84 35.90 -19.99
CA MET A 414 13.53 35.45 -19.51
C MET A 414 12.36 36.19 -20.19
N GLU A 415 12.52 37.48 -20.45
CA GLU A 415 11.53 38.30 -21.17
C GLU A 415 11.27 37.75 -22.59
N ILE A 416 12.34 37.41 -23.31
CA ILE A 416 12.25 36.82 -24.65
C ILE A 416 11.59 35.44 -24.58
N ALA A 417 11.96 34.61 -23.59
CA ALA A 417 11.43 33.27 -23.40
C ALA A 417 9.89 33.24 -23.20
N GLY A 418 9.32 34.26 -22.55
CA GLY A 418 7.88 34.45 -22.40
C GLY A 418 7.17 35.08 -23.61
N ASN A 419 7.93 35.69 -24.53
CA ASN A 419 7.38 36.37 -25.70
C ASN A 419 7.42 35.48 -26.96
N HIS A 420 6.29 34.87 -27.29
CA HIS A 420 6.19 33.96 -28.43
C HIS A 420 6.55 34.62 -29.78
N ARG A 421 6.37 35.93 -29.95
CA ARG A 421 6.72 36.63 -31.21
C ARG A 421 8.23 36.85 -31.32
N ALA A 422 8.89 37.15 -30.20
CA ALA A 422 10.34 37.26 -30.16
C ALA A 422 10.99 35.89 -30.42
N MET A 423 10.50 34.84 -29.75
CA MET A 423 10.96 33.46 -29.99
C MET A 423 10.75 33.01 -31.43
N ARG A 424 9.61 33.36 -32.04
CA ARG A 424 9.35 33.10 -33.48
C ARG A 424 10.48 33.64 -34.36
N LYS A 425 10.79 34.93 -34.22
CA LYS A 425 11.84 35.59 -35.03
C LYS A 425 13.21 34.96 -34.82
N ILE A 426 13.52 34.54 -33.59
CA ILE A 426 14.80 33.87 -33.31
C ILE A 426 14.86 32.52 -34.02
N ILE A 427 13.82 31.69 -33.90
CA ILE A 427 13.75 30.37 -34.55
C ILE A 427 13.83 30.49 -36.08
N GLU A 428 13.15 31.47 -36.67
CA GLU A 428 13.21 31.73 -38.11
C GLU A 428 14.64 31.99 -38.59
N ASN A 429 15.44 32.71 -37.82
CA ASN A 429 16.81 33.06 -38.22
C ASN A 429 17.86 32.03 -37.79
N GLU A 430 17.53 31.09 -36.90
CA GLU A 430 18.44 30.07 -36.39
C GLU A 430 18.91 29.12 -37.50
N GLN A 431 20.21 28.80 -37.53
CA GLN A 431 20.77 27.80 -38.43
C GLN A 431 20.72 26.41 -37.80
N PRO A 432 20.25 25.38 -38.52
CA PRO A 432 20.29 24.02 -38.03
C PRO A 432 21.76 23.57 -37.90
N LYS A 433 22.10 22.89 -36.81
CA LYS A 433 23.47 22.44 -36.53
C LYS A 433 23.92 21.31 -37.47
N TRP A 434 22.96 20.66 -38.09
CA TRP A 434 23.15 19.69 -39.16
C TRP A 434 21.93 19.65 -40.08
N LEU A 435 22.13 19.15 -41.29
CA LEU A 435 21.08 18.99 -42.30
C LEU A 435 20.74 17.52 -42.58
N SER A 436 21.48 16.59 -42.00
CA SER A 436 21.31 15.14 -42.21
C SER A 436 20.23 14.57 -41.29
N GLU A 437 19.28 13.83 -41.86
CA GLU A 437 18.30 13.05 -41.08
C GLU A 437 18.95 11.92 -40.25
N ARG A 438 20.21 11.56 -40.55
CA ARG A 438 20.95 10.54 -39.79
C ARG A 438 21.50 11.06 -38.46
N GLU A 439 21.54 12.38 -38.30
CA GLU A 439 22.00 13.01 -37.06
C GLU A 439 20.81 13.36 -36.17
N THR A 440 20.94 13.08 -34.88
CA THR A 440 19.91 13.32 -33.88
C THR A 440 20.48 14.00 -32.64
N GLY A 441 19.70 14.89 -32.05
CA GLY A 441 20.04 15.48 -30.76
C GLY A 441 18.81 15.95 -30.00
N CYS A 442 18.85 15.77 -28.69
CA CYS A 442 17.73 16.11 -27.82
C CYS A 442 17.45 17.61 -27.86
N TYR A 443 16.24 17.98 -28.27
CA TYR A 443 15.75 19.34 -28.12
C TYR A 443 15.52 19.54 -26.63
N GLY A 444 16.33 20.37 -25.98
CA GLY A 444 16.18 20.71 -24.56
C GLY A 444 14.86 21.46 -24.30
N SER A 445 14.96 22.67 -23.77
CA SER A 445 13.79 23.56 -23.65
C SER A 445 13.29 24.05 -25.01
N LEU A 446 14.15 24.07 -26.04
CA LEU A 446 13.81 24.57 -27.38
C LEU A 446 12.67 23.81 -28.07
N TYR A 447 12.47 22.54 -27.70
CA TYR A 447 11.31 21.75 -28.15
C TYR A 447 9.99 22.47 -27.91
N TYR A 448 9.88 23.12 -26.74
CA TYR A 448 8.67 23.81 -26.35
C TYR A 448 8.31 24.90 -27.35
N TRP A 449 9.22 25.84 -27.59
CA TRP A 449 8.97 26.97 -28.47
C TRP A 449 8.77 26.55 -29.92
N LEU A 450 9.49 25.52 -30.39
CA LEU A 450 9.32 25.00 -31.74
C LEU A 450 7.90 24.46 -31.97
N ILE A 451 7.39 23.64 -31.05
CA ILE A 451 6.05 23.07 -31.17
C ILE A 451 4.96 24.11 -30.88
N ASP A 452 5.19 25.05 -29.95
CA ASP A 452 4.27 26.19 -29.72
C ASP A 452 4.11 27.02 -31.00
N GLN A 453 5.21 27.36 -31.69
CA GLN A 453 5.13 28.07 -32.97
C GLN A 453 4.47 27.22 -34.05
N LEU A 454 4.80 25.93 -34.16
CA LEU A 454 4.17 25.06 -35.14
C LEU A 454 2.65 25.02 -34.96
N ILE A 455 2.17 24.80 -33.73
CA ILE A 455 0.74 24.75 -33.42
C ILE A 455 0.08 26.10 -33.71
N ARG A 456 0.69 27.23 -33.35
CA ARG A 456 0.14 28.56 -33.67
C ARG A 456 -0.02 28.78 -35.16
N HIS A 457 0.85 28.22 -35.99
CA HIS A 457 0.76 28.39 -37.44
C HIS A 457 -0.31 27.48 -38.06
N ILE A 458 -0.47 26.25 -37.57
CA ILE A 458 -1.44 25.27 -38.08
C ILE A 458 -2.86 25.52 -37.53
N ASP A 459 -3.00 25.82 -36.23
CA ASP A 459 -4.30 26.01 -35.58
C ASP A 459 -5.03 27.22 -36.18
N LYS A 460 -6.31 27.03 -36.51
CA LYS A 460 -7.13 28.09 -37.14
C LYS A 460 -7.32 29.29 -36.22
N GLN A 461 -7.40 29.06 -34.91
CA GLN A 461 -7.55 30.12 -33.90
C GLN A 461 -6.21 30.74 -33.48
N LYS A 462 -5.08 30.28 -34.06
CA LYS A 462 -3.72 30.76 -33.76
C LYS A 462 -3.36 30.67 -32.27
N ARG A 463 -3.95 29.70 -31.56
CA ARG A 463 -3.69 29.46 -30.13
C ARG A 463 -2.28 28.91 -29.92
N GLY A 464 -1.67 29.26 -28.80
CA GLY A 464 -0.43 28.61 -28.33
C GLY A 464 -0.68 27.19 -27.84
N VAL A 465 0.38 26.40 -27.68
CA VAL A 465 0.26 24.98 -27.28
C VAL A 465 -0.42 24.81 -25.92
N GLN A 466 -0.19 25.71 -24.96
CA GLN A 466 -0.86 25.69 -23.65
C GLN A 466 -2.38 25.80 -23.81
N GLN A 467 -2.83 26.83 -24.53
CA GLN A 467 -4.25 27.10 -24.74
C GLN A 467 -4.90 25.98 -25.56
N TYR A 468 -4.22 25.53 -26.62
CA TYR A 468 -4.70 24.44 -27.46
C TYR A 468 -4.85 23.14 -26.67
N PHE A 469 -3.83 22.77 -25.88
CA PHE A 469 -3.90 21.58 -25.02
C PHE A 469 -5.05 21.67 -24.01
N ARG A 470 -5.21 22.83 -23.35
CA ARG A 470 -6.27 23.03 -22.37
C ARG A 470 -7.65 22.83 -22.99
N ASP A 471 -7.92 23.50 -24.10
CA ASP A 471 -9.25 23.52 -24.71
C ASP A 471 -9.60 22.22 -25.43
N GLU A 472 -8.60 21.59 -26.07
CA GLU A 472 -8.83 20.42 -26.92
C GLU A 472 -8.69 19.09 -26.20
N ILE A 473 -7.96 19.07 -25.06
CA ILE A 473 -7.64 17.84 -24.35
C ILE A 473 -7.99 17.99 -22.87
N ALA A 474 -7.36 18.92 -22.16
CA ALA A 474 -7.42 18.90 -20.69
C ALA A 474 -8.84 19.10 -20.15
N SER A 475 -9.52 20.15 -20.60
CA SER A 475 -10.88 20.47 -20.16
C SER A 475 -11.91 19.45 -20.64
N LYS A 476 -11.77 18.93 -21.87
CA LYS A 476 -12.73 17.96 -22.45
C LYS A 476 -12.68 16.59 -21.78
N PHE A 477 -11.51 16.15 -21.36
CA PHE A 477 -11.32 14.82 -20.77
C PHE A 477 -11.11 14.85 -19.25
N GLY A 478 -11.27 16.02 -18.61
CA GLY A 478 -11.06 16.18 -17.17
C GLY A 478 -9.64 15.75 -16.75
N ILE A 479 -8.64 16.25 -17.46
CA ILE A 479 -7.22 15.97 -17.18
C ILE A 479 -6.66 17.12 -16.35
N ASP A 480 -6.19 16.78 -15.16
CA ASP A 480 -5.49 17.70 -14.27
C ASP A 480 -3.99 17.71 -14.61
N TYR A 481 -3.66 18.40 -15.71
CA TYR A 481 -2.32 18.65 -16.22
C TYR A 481 -2.28 20.02 -16.91
N SER A 482 -1.19 20.76 -16.72
CA SER A 482 -1.03 22.13 -17.24
C SER A 482 0.33 22.30 -17.91
N ILE A 483 0.36 22.99 -19.05
CA ILE A 483 1.59 23.46 -19.71
C ILE A 483 1.82 24.90 -19.26
N GLY A 484 2.77 25.13 -18.35
CA GLY A 484 2.82 26.35 -17.55
C GLY A 484 1.68 26.40 -16.51
N LEU A 485 1.99 26.83 -15.30
CA LEU A 485 1.08 26.82 -14.16
C LEU A 485 0.57 28.23 -13.82
N THR A 486 -0.71 28.34 -13.47
CA THR A 486 -1.28 29.58 -12.92
C THR A 486 -0.94 29.68 -11.43
N MET A 487 -0.78 30.90 -10.93
CA MET A 487 -0.41 31.14 -9.53
C MET A 487 -1.44 30.57 -8.53
N THR A 488 -2.69 30.39 -8.94
CA THR A 488 -3.76 29.79 -8.12
C THR A 488 -3.47 28.32 -7.76
N GLU A 489 -2.76 27.59 -8.62
CA GLU A 489 -2.50 26.15 -8.44
C GLU A 489 -1.19 25.86 -7.70
N GLU A 490 -0.40 26.90 -7.42
CA GLU A 490 0.96 26.78 -6.86
C GLU A 490 0.98 26.03 -5.52
N HIS A 491 -0.07 26.19 -4.70
CA HIS A 491 -0.23 25.51 -3.41
C HIS A 491 -0.23 23.97 -3.52
N ARG A 492 -0.52 23.42 -4.71
CA ARG A 492 -0.58 21.98 -5.00
C ARG A 492 0.78 21.42 -5.45
N VAL A 493 1.72 22.27 -5.86
CA VAL A 493 3.01 21.87 -6.45
C VAL A 493 3.91 21.24 -5.40
N ALA A 494 4.39 20.02 -5.66
CA ALA A 494 5.38 19.36 -4.83
C ALA A 494 6.76 20.00 -5.04
N ARG A 495 7.46 20.30 -3.94
CA ARG A 495 8.80 20.88 -3.93
C ARG A 495 9.81 19.83 -4.43
N ILE A 496 10.49 20.12 -5.53
CA ILE A 496 11.54 19.31 -6.13
C ILE A 496 12.76 19.25 -5.20
N VAL A 497 13.26 18.04 -4.95
CA VAL A 497 14.42 17.75 -4.11
C VAL A 497 15.50 17.11 -4.97
N MET A 498 16.69 17.72 -5.02
CA MET A 498 17.85 17.16 -5.71
C MET A 498 18.53 16.06 -4.88
N PRO A 499 19.20 15.09 -5.51
CA PRO A 499 19.94 14.05 -4.80
C PRO A 499 21.12 14.65 -4.01
N SER A 500 21.33 14.20 -2.78
CA SER A 500 22.51 14.54 -1.99
C SER A 500 23.75 13.75 -2.45
N TRP A 501 24.94 14.16 -2.01
CA TRP A 501 26.17 13.39 -2.29
C TRP A 501 26.07 11.93 -1.84
N ARG A 502 25.47 11.66 -0.68
CA ARG A 502 25.24 10.30 -0.19
C ARG A 502 24.36 9.50 -1.15
N ASP A 503 23.31 10.12 -1.67
CA ASP A 503 22.41 9.51 -2.63
C ASP A 503 23.10 9.15 -3.94
N ILE A 504 23.97 10.04 -4.42
CA ILE A 504 24.76 9.82 -5.63
C ILE A 504 25.70 8.62 -5.42
N PHE A 505 26.42 8.57 -4.29
CA PHE A 505 27.31 7.45 -3.98
C PHE A 505 26.56 6.12 -3.85
N ASP A 506 25.40 6.11 -3.18
CA ASP A 506 24.58 4.91 -3.03
C ASP A 506 24.04 4.40 -4.38
N GLU A 507 23.64 5.30 -5.28
CA GLU A 507 23.21 4.95 -6.63
C GLU A 507 24.37 4.41 -7.49
N ILE A 508 25.56 5.01 -7.39
CA ILE A 508 26.78 4.55 -8.09
C ILE A 508 27.19 3.16 -7.59
N TYR A 509 27.26 2.95 -6.27
CA TYR A 509 27.67 1.67 -5.69
C TYR A 509 26.82 0.50 -6.21
N GLN A 510 25.52 0.73 -6.38
CA GLN A 510 24.58 -0.30 -6.80
C GLN A 510 24.42 -0.41 -8.32
N THR A 511 24.76 0.65 -9.06
CA THR A 511 24.72 0.69 -10.53
C THR A 511 26.04 1.28 -11.04
N PRO A 512 27.15 0.50 -11.06
CA PRO A 512 28.48 1.04 -11.34
C PRO A 512 28.63 1.78 -12.68
N TYR A 513 27.85 1.40 -13.70
CA TYR A 513 27.83 2.08 -15.00
C TYR A 513 27.30 3.54 -14.92
N LEU A 514 26.55 3.88 -13.87
CA LEU A 514 26.11 5.25 -13.60
C LEU A 514 27.30 6.19 -13.39
N LEU A 515 28.43 5.69 -12.86
CA LEU A 515 29.67 6.45 -12.74
C LEU A 515 30.18 6.88 -14.12
N GLN A 516 30.15 6.01 -15.12
CA GLN A 516 30.55 6.37 -16.48
C GLN A 516 29.62 7.43 -17.09
N THR A 517 28.32 7.32 -16.83
CA THR A 517 27.31 8.31 -17.30
C THR A 517 27.54 9.67 -16.63
N LEU A 518 27.81 9.69 -15.33
CA LEU A 518 28.11 10.90 -14.56
C LEU A 518 29.44 11.53 -14.96
N LEU A 519 30.49 10.73 -15.12
CA LEU A 519 31.79 11.20 -15.60
C LEU A 519 31.64 11.79 -17.00
N PHE A 520 30.85 11.19 -17.89
CA PHE A 520 30.55 11.78 -19.20
C PHE A 520 29.85 13.14 -19.08
N GLN A 521 28.89 13.29 -18.14
CA GLN A 521 28.19 14.56 -17.90
C GLN A 521 29.04 15.63 -17.20
N PHE A 522 29.95 15.26 -16.30
CA PHE A 522 30.84 16.20 -15.58
C PHE A 522 32.06 16.60 -16.40
N PHE A 523 32.58 15.67 -17.22
CA PHE A 523 33.75 15.90 -18.08
C PHE A 523 33.37 16.21 -19.52
N THR A 524 32.08 16.52 -19.82
CA THR A 524 31.73 17.09 -21.12
C THR A 524 32.55 18.35 -21.35
N LEU A 525 33.40 18.33 -22.37
CA LEU A 525 34.15 19.49 -22.81
C LEU A 525 33.18 20.66 -23.07
N LYS A 526 33.57 21.89 -22.73
CA LYS A 526 32.77 23.11 -22.96
C LYS A 526 32.28 23.26 -24.41
N GLU A 527 32.97 22.61 -25.35
CA GLU A 527 32.61 22.62 -26.77
C GLU A 527 31.58 21.55 -27.18
N SER A 528 31.28 20.59 -26.30
CA SER A 528 30.32 19.53 -26.60
C SER A 528 28.92 20.08 -26.85
N VAL A 529 28.20 19.41 -27.76
CA VAL A 529 26.82 19.73 -28.10
C VAL A 529 25.93 19.72 -26.85
N MET A 530 26.10 18.74 -25.96
CA MET A 530 25.33 18.62 -24.72
C MET A 530 25.54 19.82 -23.80
N TYR A 531 26.79 20.27 -23.63
CA TYR A 531 27.09 21.45 -22.82
C TYR A 531 26.37 22.70 -23.35
N LYS A 532 26.39 22.92 -24.67
CA LYS A 532 25.71 24.05 -25.32
C LYS A 532 24.19 23.98 -25.16
N VAL A 533 23.59 22.80 -25.23
CA VAL A 533 22.15 22.60 -24.98
C VAL A 533 21.79 22.91 -23.52
N MET A 534 22.58 22.41 -22.55
CA MET A 534 22.30 22.61 -21.12
C MET A 534 22.46 24.07 -20.68
N HIS A 535 23.40 24.81 -21.28
CA HIS A 535 23.68 26.20 -20.93
C HIS A 535 23.06 27.21 -21.91
N ASN A 536 22.13 26.76 -22.78
CA ASN A 536 21.52 27.64 -23.79
C ASN A 536 20.64 28.74 -23.17
N LEU A 537 20.13 28.49 -21.97
CA LEU A 537 19.36 29.44 -21.17
C LEU A 537 20.25 29.95 -20.04
N ASN A 538 20.79 31.16 -20.19
CA ASN A 538 21.72 31.73 -19.20
C ASN A 538 21.09 32.01 -17.82
N TRP A 539 19.76 32.05 -17.73
CA TRP A 539 19.00 32.24 -16.50
C TRP A 539 18.49 30.93 -15.90
N LEU A 540 18.64 29.79 -16.59
CA LEU A 540 18.24 28.48 -16.09
C LEU A 540 19.50 27.67 -15.76
N ASP A 541 19.84 27.58 -14.48
CA ASP A 541 20.91 26.68 -14.03
C ASP A 541 20.30 25.26 -13.89
N PRO A 542 20.71 24.30 -14.73
CA PRO A 542 20.17 22.94 -14.71
C PRO A 542 20.46 22.19 -13.40
N PHE A 543 21.39 22.67 -12.59
CA PHE A 543 21.79 22.05 -11.32
C PHE A 543 21.34 22.83 -10.09
N ALA A 544 20.68 23.98 -10.24
CA ALA A 544 20.17 24.78 -9.13
C ALA A 544 18.72 24.41 -8.75
N PRO A 545 18.47 23.66 -7.65
CA PRO A 545 17.12 23.33 -7.18
C PRO A 545 16.24 24.54 -6.86
N LEU A 546 16.84 25.70 -6.59
CA LEU A 546 16.12 26.91 -6.19
C LEU A 546 15.25 27.47 -7.31
N GLN A 547 15.65 27.32 -8.58
CA GLN A 547 14.91 27.88 -9.71
C GLN A 547 13.70 27.02 -10.09
N ILE A 548 13.83 25.69 -10.03
CA ILE A 548 12.72 24.75 -10.31
C ILE A 548 11.64 24.80 -9.23
N ASN A 549 11.97 25.30 -8.03
CA ASN A 549 11.01 25.46 -6.95
C ASN A 549 10.49 26.89 -6.81
N ASN A 550 10.85 27.78 -7.72
CA ASN A 550 10.45 29.18 -7.66
C ASN A 550 9.14 29.38 -8.45
N PRO A 551 8.03 29.77 -7.79
CA PRO A 551 6.73 29.99 -8.43
C PRO A 551 6.79 30.96 -9.61
N ASN A 552 7.71 31.93 -9.58
CA ASN A 552 7.91 32.90 -10.65
C ASN A 552 8.46 32.26 -11.93
N PHE A 553 8.83 30.98 -11.92
CA PHE A 553 9.25 30.25 -13.12
C PHE A 553 8.21 29.21 -13.57
N HIS A 554 7.25 28.84 -12.72
CA HIS A 554 6.27 27.80 -13.06
C HIS A 554 5.24 28.26 -14.09
N HIS A 555 4.99 29.58 -14.17
CA HIS A 555 4.15 30.16 -15.21
C HIS A 555 4.82 30.12 -16.60
N LEU A 556 6.16 29.98 -16.64
CA LEU A 556 6.87 29.88 -17.92
C LEU A 556 6.53 28.56 -18.59
N LEU A 557 6.15 28.67 -19.86
CA LEU A 557 5.41 27.63 -20.57
C LEU A 557 6.23 26.39 -20.95
N TYR A 558 7.54 26.35 -20.65
CA TYR A 558 8.42 25.22 -20.98
C TYR A 558 8.39 24.09 -19.94
N HIS A 559 7.60 24.25 -18.86
CA HIS A 559 7.37 23.22 -17.85
C HIS A 559 5.95 22.67 -17.90
N GLY A 560 5.81 21.36 -17.76
CA GLY A 560 4.51 20.70 -17.61
C GLY A 560 4.29 20.28 -16.17
N PHE A 561 3.15 20.61 -15.58
CA PHE A 561 2.78 20.26 -14.21
C PHE A 561 1.57 19.33 -14.20
N GLY A 562 1.64 18.27 -13.42
CA GLY A 562 0.49 17.39 -13.24
C GLY A 562 0.77 16.24 -12.30
N ASN A 563 -0.20 15.33 -12.22
CA ASN A 563 -0.13 14.15 -11.36
C ASN A 563 -0.03 12.85 -12.20
N ALA A 564 0.34 11.74 -11.56
CA ALA A 564 0.49 10.45 -12.24
C ALA A 564 -0.82 9.96 -12.88
N ARG A 565 -1.97 10.24 -12.24
CA ARG A 565 -3.29 9.82 -12.72
C ARG A 565 -3.65 10.48 -14.04
N SER A 566 -3.45 11.79 -14.15
CA SER A 566 -3.68 12.58 -15.35
C SER A 566 -2.77 12.13 -16.49
N LEU A 567 -1.47 11.97 -16.22
CA LEU A 567 -0.52 11.45 -17.22
C LEU A 567 -0.93 10.06 -17.71
N ALA A 568 -1.26 9.13 -16.80
CA ALA A 568 -1.72 7.80 -17.19
C ALA A 568 -3.01 7.87 -18.02
N LYS A 569 -3.97 8.72 -17.63
CA LYS A 569 -5.24 8.86 -18.34
C LYS A 569 -5.05 9.40 -19.76
N ILE A 570 -4.17 10.39 -19.95
CA ILE A 570 -3.84 10.92 -21.29
C ILE A 570 -3.37 9.77 -22.20
N PHE A 571 -2.33 9.03 -21.78
CA PHE A 571 -1.65 8.05 -22.65
C PHE A 571 -2.28 6.67 -22.63
N HIS A 572 -3.21 6.40 -21.72
CA HIS A 572 -4.08 5.23 -21.81
C HIS A 572 -5.12 5.40 -22.91
N THR A 573 -5.62 6.62 -23.12
CA THR A 573 -6.70 6.91 -24.08
C THR A 573 -6.19 7.01 -25.52
N VAL A 574 -4.88 7.08 -25.73
CA VAL A 574 -4.25 7.29 -27.04
C VAL A 574 -3.37 6.09 -27.37
N THR A 575 -3.62 5.41 -28.49
CA THR A 575 -2.83 4.26 -28.94
C THR A 575 -1.48 4.69 -29.56
N HIS A 576 -0.44 3.87 -29.43
CA HIS A 576 0.84 3.97 -30.17
C HIS A 576 1.81 5.10 -29.80
N PHE A 577 1.98 5.41 -28.51
CA PHE A 577 3.11 6.25 -28.07
C PHE A 577 4.14 5.44 -27.27
N TYR A 578 5.33 5.25 -27.83
CA TYR A 578 6.45 4.58 -27.16
C TYR A 578 6.92 5.29 -25.88
N ASP A 579 7.64 4.58 -25.02
CA ASP A 579 8.16 5.05 -23.73
C ASP A 579 8.95 6.36 -23.81
N HIS A 580 8.78 7.25 -22.81
CA HIS A 580 9.59 8.46 -22.70
C HIS A 580 9.95 8.75 -21.25
N SER A 581 11.25 8.88 -21.00
CA SER A 581 11.79 9.19 -19.67
C SER A 581 12.08 10.65 -19.47
N SER A 582 11.91 11.10 -18.22
CA SER A 582 12.28 12.42 -17.76
C SER A 582 13.46 12.37 -16.80
N PHE A 583 14.14 13.51 -16.70
CA PHE A 583 15.11 13.78 -15.64
C PHE A 583 14.46 13.54 -14.27
N GLY A 584 15.19 12.93 -13.35
CA GLY A 584 14.66 12.58 -12.02
C GLY A 584 13.69 11.40 -11.99
N CYS A 585 13.66 10.59 -13.06
CA CYS A 585 12.95 9.31 -13.13
C CYS A 585 11.43 9.38 -13.16
N GLN A 586 10.87 10.55 -13.44
CA GLN A 586 9.46 10.65 -13.79
C GLN A 586 9.23 9.99 -15.14
N GLN A 587 8.16 9.23 -15.25
CA GLN A 587 7.99 8.32 -16.36
C GLN A 587 6.53 8.19 -16.76
N ILE A 588 6.33 8.10 -18.07
CA ILE A 588 5.17 7.47 -18.66
C ILE A 588 5.66 6.33 -19.56
N THR A 589 5.13 5.13 -19.31
CA THR A 589 5.37 3.92 -20.10
C THR A 589 4.04 3.47 -20.68
N GLN A 590 4.05 3.13 -21.96
CA GLN A 590 2.90 2.58 -22.66
C GLN A 590 3.37 1.37 -23.45
N ASP A 591 2.75 0.24 -23.16
CA ASP A 591 3.05 -1.06 -23.74
C ASP A 591 1.77 -1.61 -24.37
N ASP A 592 1.62 -1.32 -25.65
CA ASP A 592 0.45 -1.71 -26.44
C ASP A 592 0.30 -3.25 -26.50
N ARG A 593 1.40 -4.02 -26.42
CA ARG A 593 1.34 -5.50 -26.48
C ARG A 593 0.65 -6.10 -25.27
N ASN A 594 0.77 -5.44 -24.13
CA ASN A 594 0.16 -5.88 -22.88
C ASN A 594 -1.04 -5.00 -22.47
N GLU A 595 -1.47 -4.06 -23.32
CA GLU A 595 -2.48 -3.04 -23.01
C GLU A 595 -2.22 -2.35 -21.66
N LEU A 596 -0.97 -1.95 -21.44
CA LEU A 596 -0.48 -1.49 -20.15
C LEU A 596 0.01 -0.04 -20.23
N THR A 597 -0.47 0.80 -19.32
CA THR A 597 0.03 2.18 -19.15
C THR A 597 0.50 2.37 -17.72
N ILE A 598 1.72 2.87 -17.53
CA ILE A 598 2.31 3.14 -16.21
C ILE A 598 2.75 4.59 -16.16
N ALA A 599 2.20 5.38 -15.25
CA ALA A 599 2.68 6.73 -14.98
C ALA A 599 3.27 6.81 -13.57
N TYR A 600 4.48 7.34 -13.46
CA TYR A 600 5.21 7.55 -12.23
C TYR A 600 5.66 9.01 -12.11
N VAL A 601 5.22 9.68 -11.05
CA VAL A 601 5.54 11.09 -10.78
C VAL A 601 6.12 11.19 -9.37
N THR A 602 7.14 12.02 -9.19
CA THR A 602 7.87 12.16 -7.93
C THR A 602 8.46 13.57 -7.84
N ASN A 603 8.69 14.06 -6.63
CA ASN A 603 9.44 15.29 -6.39
C ASN A 603 10.89 15.05 -5.96
N ALA A 604 11.31 13.82 -5.66
CA ALA A 604 12.70 13.52 -5.40
C ALA A 604 13.40 13.14 -6.70
N ILE A 605 14.30 13.98 -7.20
CA ILE A 605 15.10 13.70 -8.38
C ILE A 605 16.12 12.62 -8.04
N LYS A 606 16.27 11.66 -8.95
CA LYS A 606 17.29 10.61 -8.91
C LYS A 606 18.30 10.85 -10.04
N VAL A 607 19.46 10.23 -9.93
CA VAL A 607 20.63 10.55 -10.76
C VAL A 607 20.51 9.94 -12.16
N GLY A 608 19.86 8.78 -12.27
CA GLY A 608 19.64 8.08 -13.53
C GLY A 608 18.44 8.58 -14.35
N THR A 609 18.31 8.04 -15.57
CA THR A 609 17.12 8.15 -16.42
C THR A 609 16.53 6.77 -16.73
N TYR A 610 15.21 6.70 -16.94
CA TYR A 610 14.49 5.48 -17.34
C TYR A 610 14.81 4.23 -16.48
N GLU A 611 15.38 3.17 -17.07
CA GLU A 611 15.76 1.92 -16.38
C GLU A 611 16.94 2.10 -15.42
N GLN A 612 17.74 3.15 -15.56
CA GLN A 612 18.83 3.45 -14.62
C GLN A 612 18.24 3.83 -13.24
N CYS A 613 17.04 4.39 -13.24
CA CYS A 613 16.28 4.70 -12.04
C CYS A 613 15.88 3.44 -11.27
N ARG A 614 16.63 3.13 -10.21
CA ARG A 614 16.38 1.94 -9.39
C ARG A 614 14.93 1.83 -8.91
N THR A 615 14.37 2.94 -8.41
CA THR A 615 13.02 2.98 -7.84
C THR A 615 11.97 2.64 -8.91
N TYR A 616 12.05 3.28 -10.09
CA TYR A 616 11.14 3.03 -11.19
C TYR A 616 11.32 1.63 -11.78
N ARG A 617 12.55 1.19 -12.07
CA ARG A 617 12.86 -0.15 -12.58
C ARG A 617 12.28 -1.25 -11.70
N ARG A 618 12.29 -1.09 -10.37
CA ARG A 618 11.71 -2.05 -9.43
C ARG A 618 10.18 -2.05 -9.49
N LEU A 619 9.55 -0.88 -9.59
CA LEU A 619 8.11 -0.77 -9.80
C LEU A 619 7.69 -1.43 -11.13
N LYS A 620 8.39 -1.08 -12.22
CA LYS A 620 8.18 -1.66 -13.55
C LYS A 620 8.32 -3.18 -13.51
N ARG A 621 9.41 -3.74 -12.98
CA ARG A 621 9.61 -5.20 -12.85
C ARG A 621 8.49 -5.87 -12.04
N ALA A 622 8.02 -5.25 -10.97
CA ALA A 622 6.92 -5.79 -10.17
C ALA A 622 5.60 -5.81 -10.96
N ILE A 623 5.28 -4.71 -11.67
CA ILE A 623 4.08 -4.62 -12.51
C ILE A 623 4.14 -5.66 -13.63
N TYR A 624 5.24 -5.73 -14.37
CA TYR A 624 5.42 -6.71 -15.45
C TYR A 624 5.42 -8.16 -14.96
N GLY A 625 5.91 -8.42 -13.74
CA GLY A 625 5.78 -9.73 -13.10
C GLY A 625 4.32 -10.14 -12.90
N ILE A 626 3.47 -9.21 -12.43
CA ILE A 626 2.04 -9.44 -12.24
C ILE A 626 1.31 -9.60 -13.58
N VAL A 627 1.62 -8.75 -14.56
CA VAL A 627 1.02 -8.84 -15.91
C VAL A 627 1.33 -10.18 -16.57
N LYS A 628 2.56 -10.68 -16.42
CA LYS A 628 2.96 -12.00 -16.93
C LYS A 628 2.20 -13.15 -16.25
N GLU A 629 1.87 -13.03 -14.96
CA GLU A 629 1.02 -14.01 -14.27
C GLU A 629 -0.44 -13.90 -14.75
N ALA A 630 -0.96 -12.68 -14.92
CA ALA A 630 -2.33 -12.43 -15.35
C ALA A 630 -2.62 -12.88 -16.80
N ASN A 631 -1.65 -12.77 -17.71
CA ASN A 631 -1.79 -13.22 -19.10
C ASN A 631 -1.57 -14.74 -19.29
N LYS A 632 -1.28 -15.49 -18.23
CA LYS A 632 -1.21 -16.97 -18.25
C LYS A 632 -2.53 -17.65 -17.86
N ILE A 633 -3.46 -16.88 -17.31
CA ILE A 633 -4.85 -17.25 -16.99
C ILE A 633 -5.68 -16.84 -18.20
#